data_AF-A0A847JVG2-F1
#
_entry.id   AF-A0A847JVG2-F1
#
_cell.length_a   1.000
_cell.length_b   1.000
_cell.length_c   1.000
_cell.angle_alpha   90.00
_cell.angle_beta   90.00
_cell.angle_gamma   90.00
#
_symmetry.space_group_name_H-M   'P 1'
#
loop_
_entity.id
_entity.type
_entity.pdbx_description
1 polymer ?
#
loop_
_entity_poly.entity_id
_entity_poly.type
_entity_poly.pdbx_seq_one_letter_code
_entity_poly.pdbx_strand_id
1 'polypeptide(L)' 'MHVRTIVSPLDGTEIMECLGIGPGRVVGEAKEYLINAIIEGRLSAHDKEAARRSLLAWRAGAAS' A
#
# COMPACT_ATOMS: atom_id res chain seq x y z
N MET A 1 -8.82 -11.98 -23.43
CA MET A 1 -8.25 -12.08 -22.07
C MET A 1 -7.87 -10.69 -21.62
N HIS A 2 -8.61 -10.09 -20.67
CA HIS A 2 -8.23 -8.80 -20.09
C HIS A 2 -7.29 -9.09 -18.93
N VAL A 3 -5.98 -8.92 -19.15
CA VAL A 3 -5.02 -8.86 -18.03
C VAL A 3 -5.38 -7.60 -17.25
N ARG A 4 -6.02 -7.76 -16.09
CA ARG A 4 -6.19 -6.65 -15.15
C ARG A 4 -4.86 -6.50 -14.42
N THR A 5 -4.11 -5.46 -14.73
CA THR A 5 -2.95 -5.08 -13.93
C THR A 5 -3.44 -4.69 -12.55
N ILE A 6 -3.05 -5.45 -11.52
CA ILE A 6 -3.34 -5.10 -10.13
C ILE A 6 -2.40 -3.94 -9.77
N VAL A 7 -2.99 -2.82 -9.37
CA VAL A 7 -2.26 -1.62 -8.97
C VAL A 7 -2.54 -1.31 -7.51
N SER A 8 -1.56 -0.70 -6.84
CA SER A 8 -1.76 -0.18 -5.48
C SER A 8 -2.90 0.85 -5.46
N PRO A 9 -3.78 0.85 -4.43
CA PRO A 9 -4.81 1.87 -4.26
C PRO A 9 -4.23 3.27 -4.01
N LEU A 10 -3.02 3.30 -3.43
CA LEU A 10 -2.30 4.53 -3.10
C LEU A 10 -1.12 4.72 -4.05
N ASP A 11 -0.92 5.96 -4.49
CA ASP A 11 0.27 6.35 -5.24
C ASP A 11 1.48 6.61 -4.31
N GLY A 12 2.62 6.98 -4.90
CA GLY A 12 3.85 7.21 -4.13
C GLY A 12 3.75 8.41 -3.19
N THR A 13 3.06 9.47 -3.61
CA THR A 13 2.86 10.69 -2.82
C THR A 13 1.95 10.40 -1.63
N GLU A 14 0.84 9.72 -1.86
CA GLU A 14 -0.11 9.34 -0.81
C GLU A 14 0.55 8.44 0.25
N ILE A 15 1.44 7.54 -0.16
CA ILE A 15 2.22 6.67 0.75
C ILE A 15 3.20 7.50 1.59
N MET A 16 3.95 8.42 0.95
CA MET A 16 4.91 9.27 1.65
C MET A 16 4.23 10.15 2.70
N GLU A 17 3.12 10.79 2.33
CA GLU A 17 2.30 11.60 3.25
C GLU A 17 1.75 10.75 4.40
N CYS A 18 1.22 9.56 4.10
CA CYS A 18 0.61 8.70 5.11
C CYS A 18 1.65 8.18 6.12
N LEU A 19 2.88 7.91 5.69
CA LEU A 19 3.93 7.36 6.52
C LEU A 19 4.87 8.43 7.11
N GLY A 20 4.78 9.68 6.66
CA GLY A 20 5.71 10.74 7.05
C GLY A 20 7.16 10.47 6.61
N ILE A 21 7.34 9.82 5.45
CA ILE A 21 8.66 9.44 4.92
C ILE A 21 8.99 10.18 3.63
N GLY A 22 10.28 10.31 3.33
CA GLY A 22 10.75 10.78 2.03
C GLY A 22 10.73 9.68 0.96
N PRO A 23 11.08 10.04 -0.30
CA PRO A 23 11.19 9.07 -1.37
C PRO A 23 12.29 8.05 -1.09
N GLY A 24 12.04 6.78 -1.42
CA GLY A 24 13.02 5.72 -1.22
C GLY A 24 12.42 4.32 -1.32
N ARG A 25 13.25 3.31 -1.02
CA ARG A 25 12.90 1.88 -1.10
C ARG A 25 11.61 1.53 -0.34
N VAL A 26 11.40 2.14 0.82
CA VAL A 26 10.23 1.92 1.68
C VAL A 26 8.91 2.25 0.97
N VAL A 27 8.90 3.20 0.04
CA VAL A 27 7.70 3.53 -0.77
C VAL A 27 7.36 2.38 -1.73
N GLY A 28 8.37 1.71 -2.29
CA GLY A 28 8.18 0.52 -3.11
C GLY A 28 7.65 -0.66 -2.30
N GLU A 29 8.24 -0.91 -1.13
CA GLU A 29 7.80 -1.96 -0.19
C GLU A 29 6.35 -1.74 0.27
N ALA A 30 5.98 -0.49 0.53
CA ALA A 30 4.60 -0.10 0.83
C ALA A 30 3.62 -0.41 -0.32
N LYS A 31 4.02 -0.13 -1.57
CA LYS A 31 3.19 -0.47 -2.75
C LYS A 31 3.02 -1.97 -2.91
N GLU A 32 4.11 -2.73 -2.77
CA GLU A 32 4.07 -4.20 -2.85
C GLU A 32 3.19 -4.80 -1.76
N TYR A 33 3.28 -4.28 -0.52
CA TYR A 33 2.41 -4.69 0.58
C TYR A 33 0.91 -4.49 0.24
N LEU A 34 0.54 -3.33 -0.30
CA LEU A 34 -0.84 -3.04 -0.68
C LEU A 34 -1.32 -3.91 -1.85
N ILE A 35 -0.46 -4.16 -2.84
CA ILE A 35 -0.77 -5.04 -3.98
C ILE A 35 -1.00 -6.47 -3.50
N ASN A 36 -0.12 -7.00 -2.65
CA ASN A 36 -0.26 -8.35 -2.10
C ASN A 36 -1.53 -8.48 -1.26
N ALA A 37 -1.88 -7.46 -0.47
CA ALA A 37 -3.12 -7.44 0.28
C ALA A 37 -4.38 -7.47 -0.62
N ILE A 38 -4.33 -6.89 -1.83
CA ILE A 38 -5.42 -7.01 -2.81
C ILE A 38 -5.46 -8.42 -3.40
N ILE A 39 -4.30 -8.98 -3.77
CA ILE A 39 -4.20 -10.34 -4.32
C ILE A 39 -4.76 -11.37 -3.35
N GLU A 40 -4.47 -11.20 -2.06
CA GLU A 40 -4.96 -12.07 -0.98
C GLU A 40 -6.43 -11.79 -0.58
N GLY A 41 -7.09 -10.81 -1.19
CA GLY A 41 -8.48 -10.44 -0.89
C GLY A 41 -8.67 -9.73 0.45
N ARG A 42 -7.58 -9.25 1.09
CA ARG A 42 -7.62 -8.46 2.33
C ARG A 42 -7.97 -6.99 2.10
N LEU A 43 -7.70 -6.47 0.90
CA LEU A 43 -8.01 -5.10 0.50
C LEU A 43 -8.73 -5.05 -0.84
N SER A 44 -9.60 -4.05 -1.00
CA SER A 44 -10.14 -3.65 -2.30
C SER A 44 -9.19 -2.67 -2.97
N ALA A 45 -8.97 -2.83 -4.28
CA ALA A 45 -8.20 -1.89 -5.10
C ALA A 45 -8.79 -0.46 -5.11
N HIS A 46 -10.06 -0.32 -4.75
CA HIS A 46 -10.80 0.95 -4.77
C HIS A 46 -10.95 1.58 -3.37
N ASP A 47 -10.54 0.89 -2.31
CA ASP A 47 -10.69 1.39 -0.94
C ASP A 47 -9.38 2.01 -0.43
N LYS A 48 -9.20 3.30 -0.72
CA LYS A 48 -8.03 4.06 -0.29
C LYS A 48 -7.93 4.21 1.22
N GLU A 49 -9.06 4.32 1.92
CA GLU A 49 -9.06 4.51 3.37
C GLU A 49 -8.63 3.24 4.11
N ALA A 50 -9.12 2.07 3.66
CA ALA A 50 -8.62 0.79 4.16
C ALA A 50 -7.13 0.59 3.84
N ALA A 51 -6.68 1.00 2.65
CA ALA A 51 -5.26 0.96 2.29
C ALA A 51 -4.40 1.82 3.22
N ARG A 52 -4.83 3.06 3.54
CA ARG A 52 -4.12 3.94 4.49
C ARG A 52 -4.01 3.32 5.88
N ARG A 53 -5.11 2.80 6.43
CA ARG A 53 -5.10 2.13 7.75
C ARG A 53 -4.20 0.89 7.77
N SER A 54 -4.29 0.07 6.73
CA SER A 54 -3.46 -1.13 6.58
C SER A 54 -1.97 -0.78 6.48
N LEU A 55 -1.64 0.31 5.77
CA LEU A 55 -0.28 0.79 5.60
C LEU A 55 0.32 1.32 6.92
N LEU A 56 -0.46 2.08 7.69
CA LEU A 56 -0.06 2.55 9.03
C LEU A 56 0.17 1.37 9.99
N ALA A 57 -0.71 0.37 9.97
CA ALA A 57 -0.58 -0.83 10.80
C ALA A 57 0.67 -1.64 10.41
N TRP A 58 0.94 -1.81 9.12
CA TRP A 58 2.14 -2.46 8.62
C TRP A 58 3.41 -1.74 9.10
N ARG A 59 3.44 -0.40 9.03
CA ARG A 59 4.61 0.38 9.47
C ARG A 59 4.84 0.29 10.98
N ALA A 60 3.77 0.29 11.78
CA ALA A 60 3.87 0.14 13.22
C ALA A 60 4.40 -1.25 13.62
N GLY A 61 4.00 -2.31 12.89
CA GLY A 61 4.50 -3.67 13.12
C GLY A 61 5.90 -3.93 12.57
N ALA A 62 6.34 -3.21 11.53
CA ALA A 62 7.67 -3.33 10.94
C ALA A 62 8.79 -2.69 11.79
N ALA A 63 8.45 -1.96 12.86
CA ALA A 63 9.39 -1.31 13.77
C ALA A 63 9.75 -2.16 15.00
N SER A 64 9.43 -3.46 14.99
CA SER A 64 9.72 -4.44 16.06
C SER A 64 10.93 -5.31 15.71
#